data_AF-A0A7R9MNN6-F1
#
_entry.id   AF-A0A7R9MNN6-F1
#
_cell.length_a   1.000
_cell.length_b   1.000
_cell.length_c   1.000
_cell.angle_alpha   90.00
_cell.angle_beta   90.00
_cell.angle_gamma   90.00
#
_symmetry.space_group_name_H-M   'P 1'
#
loop_
_entity.id
_entity.type
_entity.pdbx_description
1 polymer ?
#
loop_
_entity_poly.entity_id
_entity_poly.type
_entity_poly.pdbx_seq_one_letter_code
_entity_poly.pdbx_strand_id
1 'polypeptide(L)'
;MSEYWKSLPKKYCDFCKCWFADNKASVEFHERGFRHQLNVKRKLQDLQKKGSKQEREDQKYNIEMMKIESQAMKAFHTDVNQNPSLAKELATNISLFKKSTKTESTAKSLGRFGEDSSASEESSTLVVGRQRALETIAKKMEKKSKWLE
;
A
#
# COMPACT_ATOMS: atom_id res chain seq x y z
N MET A 1 52.70 15.62 23.01
CA MET A 1 51.58 15.49 22.06
C MET A 1 51.04 14.08 22.21
N SER A 2 49.79 13.91 22.61
CA SER A 2 49.18 12.59 22.82
C SER A 2 48.53 12.10 21.52
N GLU A 3 48.99 10.95 21.03
CA GLU A 3 48.52 10.31 19.80
C GLU A 3 47.04 9.89 19.93
N TYR A 4 46.21 10.31 18.98
CA TYR A 4 44.78 10.03 18.97
C TYR A 4 44.54 8.58 18.50
N TRP A 5 44.36 7.66 19.45
CA TRP A 5 43.95 6.30 19.13
C TRP A 5 42.49 6.27 18.71
N LYS A 6 42.25 6.00 17.43
CA LYS A 6 40.91 5.82 16.88
C LYS A 6 40.52 4.34 16.92
N SER A 7 39.43 4.00 17.61
CA SER A 7 38.92 2.63 17.67
C SER A 7 38.44 2.15 16.31
N LEU A 8 38.56 0.83 16.05
CA LEU A 8 37.98 0.21 14.86
C LEU A 8 36.46 0.38 14.83
N PRO A 9 35.87 0.78 13.68
CA PRO A 9 34.43 0.86 13.55
C PRO A 9 33.78 -0.54 13.68
N LYS A 10 32.57 -0.57 14.25
CA LYS A 10 31.75 -1.78 14.39
C LYS A 10 30.53 -1.67 13.49
N LYS A 11 30.15 -2.78 12.86
CA LYS A 11 28.94 -2.92 12.03
C LYS A 11 27.89 -3.76 12.75
N TYR A 12 26.63 -3.46 12.48
CA TYR A 12 25.49 -4.22 12.99
C TYR A 12 24.89 -5.07 11.87
N CYS A 13 24.50 -6.30 12.18
CA CYS A 13 23.74 -7.14 11.27
C CYS A 13 22.27 -7.24 11.70
N ASP A 14 21.34 -6.85 10.83
CA ASP A 14 19.89 -6.88 11.11
C ASP A 14 19.32 -8.29 11.25
N PHE A 15 19.88 -9.26 10.53
CA PHE A 15 19.41 -10.66 10.57
C PHE A 15 19.91 -11.41 11.81
N CYS A 16 21.14 -11.15 12.24
CA CYS A 16 21.77 -11.82 13.38
C CYS A 16 21.64 -11.03 14.69
N LYS A 17 21.26 -9.75 14.62
CA LYS A 17 21.15 -8.82 15.75
C LYS A 17 22.43 -8.72 16.59
N CYS A 18 23.59 -8.79 15.96
CA CYS A 18 24.89 -8.69 16.63
C CYS A 18 25.76 -7.58 16.03
N TRP A 19 26.66 -7.09 16.87
CA TRP A 19 27.72 -6.15 16.48
C TRP A 19 29.00 -6.94 16.18
N PHE A 20 29.66 -6.61 15.08
CA PHE A 20 30.93 -7.22 14.67
C PHE A 20 31.89 -6.14 14.16
N ALA A 21 33.18 -6.46 14.02
CA ALA A 21 34.19 -5.52 13.55
C ALA A 21 34.08 -5.27 12.04
N ASP A 22 34.29 -4.03 11.60
CA ASP A 22 34.21 -3.63 10.18
C ASP A 22 35.48 -4.00 9.39
N ASN A 23 35.89 -5.27 9.48
CA ASN A 23 36.98 -5.82 8.69
C ASN A 23 36.39 -6.62 7.53
N LYS A 24 36.90 -6.46 6.30
CA LYS A 24 36.39 -7.18 5.10
C LYS A 24 36.28 -8.70 5.34
N ALA A 25 37.33 -9.32 5.89
CA ALA A 25 37.32 -10.74 6.21
C ALA A 25 36.27 -11.13 7.28
N SER A 26 36.03 -10.26 8.27
CA SER A 26 35.02 -10.49 9.31
C SER A 26 33.60 -10.35 8.76
N VAL A 27 33.37 -9.40 7.84
CA VAL A 27 32.09 -9.21 7.16
C VAL A 27 31.78 -10.46 6.34
N GLU A 28 32.72 -10.88 5.50
CA GLU A 28 32.54 -12.05 4.64
C GLU A 28 32.31 -13.34 5.44
N PHE A 29 33.05 -13.56 6.54
CA PHE A 29 32.83 -14.71 7.41
C PHE A 29 31.46 -14.66 8.10
N HIS A 30 31.01 -13.47 8.49
CA HIS A 30 29.68 -13.28 9.08
C HIS A 30 28.58 -13.60 8.07
N GLU A 31 28.66 -13.07 6.85
CA GLU A 31 27.66 -13.27 5.79
C GLU A 31 27.62 -14.72 5.27
N ARG A 32 28.78 -15.36 5.14
CA ARG A 32 28.88 -16.79 4.78
C ARG A 32 28.53 -17.72 5.94
N GLY A 33 28.42 -17.20 7.16
CA GLY A 33 28.11 -17.98 8.35
C GLY A 33 26.74 -18.65 8.27
N PHE A 34 26.66 -19.92 8.69
CA PHE A 34 25.42 -20.71 8.65
C PHE A 34 24.24 -20.03 9.38
N ARG A 35 24.52 -19.40 10.53
CA ARG A 35 23.50 -18.68 11.31
C ARG A 35 22.89 -17.51 10.54
N HIS A 36 23.73 -16.74 9.84
CA HIS A 36 23.29 -15.61 9.03
C HIS A 36 22.44 -16.10 7.85
N GLN A 37 22.95 -17.05 7.08
CA GLN A 37 22.24 -17.60 5.92
C GLN A 37 20.89 -18.22 6.31
N LEU A 38 20.82 -18.95 7.42
CA LEU A 38 19.57 -19.55 7.90
C LEU A 38 18.56 -18.47 8.32
N ASN A 39 19.01 -17.43 9.02
CA ASN A 39 18.14 -16.32 9.42
C ASN A 39 17.61 -15.54 8.21
N VAL A 40 18.45 -15.32 7.19
CA VAL A 40 18.04 -14.69 5.93
C VAL A 40 17.01 -15.54 5.21
N LYS A 41 17.26 -16.86 5.06
CA LYS A 41 16.30 -17.79 4.43
C LYS A 41 14.97 -17.82 5.17
N ARG A 42 14.99 -17.88 6.51
CA ARG A 42 13.77 -17.82 7.34
C ARG A 42 13.03 -16.51 7.13
N LYS A 43 13.74 -15.37 7.15
CA LYS A 43 13.12 -14.06 6.95
C LYS A 43 12.49 -13.93 5.57
N LEU A 44 13.14 -14.47 4.53
CA LEU A 44 12.60 -14.51 3.18
C LEU A 44 11.31 -15.34 3.11
N GLN A 45 11.30 -16.53 3.70
CA GLN A 45 10.10 -17.38 3.78
C GLN A 45 8.98 -16.70 4.56
N ASP A 46 9.30 -16.03 5.67
CA ASP A 46 8.31 -15.30 6.47
C ASP A 46 7.69 -14.14 5.67
N LEU A 47 8.49 -13.40 4.89
CA LEU A 47 7.99 -12.33 4.02
C LEU A 47 7.07 -12.88 2.94
N GLN A 48 7.45 -13.98 2.28
CA GLN A 48 6.62 -14.63 1.26
C GLN A 48 5.28 -15.12 1.83
N LYS A 49 5.31 -15.77 3.01
CA LYS A 49 4.10 -16.23 3.69
C LYS A 49 3.20 -15.08 4.12
N LYS A 50 3.79 -13.99 4.63
CA LYS A 50 3.05 -12.77 5.01
C LYS A 50 2.39 -12.12 3.79
N GLY A 51 3.11 -11.95 2.69
CA GLY A 51 2.55 -11.40 1.45
C GLY A 51 1.39 -12.24 0.91
N SER A 52 1.54 -13.58 0.87
CA SER A 52 0.45 -14.46 0.44
C SER A 52 -0.76 -14.46 1.39
N LYS A 53 -0.54 -14.26 2.69
CA LYS A 53 -1.62 -14.17 3.67
C LYS A 53 -2.37 -12.84 3.54
N GLN A 54 -1.65 -11.73 3.41
CA GLN A 54 -2.21 -10.39 3.22
C GLN A 54 -3.08 -10.34 1.97
N GLU A 55 -2.58 -10.81 0.82
CA GLU A 55 -3.35 -10.85 -0.42
C GLU A 55 -4.68 -11.62 -0.27
N ARG A 56 -4.68 -12.76 0.46
CA ARG A 56 -5.92 -13.50 0.72
C ARG A 56 -6.86 -12.78 1.68
N GLU A 57 -6.32 -12.07 2.67
CA GLU A 57 -7.11 -11.27 3.61
C GLU A 57 -7.74 -10.07 2.90
N ASP A 58 -6.99 -9.38 2.05
CA ASP A 58 -7.46 -8.26 1.24
C ASP A 58 -8.52 -8.69 0.23
N GLN A 59 -8.34 -9.85 -0.42
CA GLN A 59 -9.37 -10.42 -1.30
C GLN A 59 -10.67 -10.74 -0.55
N LYS A 60 -10.59 -11.35 0.63
CA LYS A 60 -11.77 -11.64 1.45
C LYS A 60 -12.46 -10.36 1.90
N TYR A 61 -11.69 -9.38 2.37
CA TYR A 61 -12.19 -8.07 2.76
C TYR A 61 -12.92 -7.38 1.62
N ASN A 62 -12.34 -7.37 0.42
CA ASN A 62 -12.98 -6.77 -0.76
C ASN A 62 -14.28 -7.49 -1.13
N ILE A 63 -14.32 -8.83 -1.08
CA ILE A 63 -15.53 -9.61 -1.35
C ILE A 63 -16.62 -9.29 -0.31
N GLU A 64 -16.24 -9.22 0.97
CA GLU A 64 -17.16 -8.89 2.05
C GLU A 64 -17.71 -7.47 1.92
N MET A 65 -16.85 -6.50 1.57
CA MET A 65 -17.24 -5.13 1.29
C MET A 65 -18.23 -5.04 0.13
N MET A 66 -17.93 -5.67 -1.01
CA MET A 66 -18.85 -5.72 -2.16
C MET A 66 -20.19 -6.35 -1.79
N LYS A 67 -20.18 -7.39 -0.94
CA LYS A 67 -21.42 -8.02 -0.46
C LYS A 67 -22.23 -7.04 0.39
N ILE A 68 -21.59 -6.36 1.34
CA ILE A 68 -22.23 -5.36 2.20
C ILE A 68 -22.81 -4.23 1.35
N GLU A 69 -22.05 -3.69 0.39
CA GLU A 69 -22.53 -2.65 -0.53
C GLU A 69 -23.75 -3.12 -1.32
N SER A 70 -23.70 -4.32 -1.89
CA SER A 70 -24.82 -4.87 -2.65
C SER A 70 -26.08 -5.05 -1.78
N GLN A 71 -25.93 -5.45 -0.51
CA GLN A 71 -27.03 -5.63 0.42
C GLN A 71 -27.60 -4.27 0.86
N ALA A 72 -26.74 -3.30 1.15
CA ALA A 72 -27.13 -1.93 1.49
C ALA A 72 -27.91 -1.28 0.33
N MET A 73 -27.44 -1.43 -0.91
CA MET A 73 -28.13 -0.90 -2.09
C MET A 73 -29.50 -1.57 -2.31
N LYS A 74 -29.60 -2.89 -2.10
CA LYS A 74 -30.88 -3.60 -2.19
C LYS A 74 -31.86 -3.14 -1.12
N ALA A 75 -31.42 -3.02 0.13
CA ALA A 75 -32.24 -2.53 1.24
C ALA A 75 -32.69 -1.09 1.00
N PHE A 76 -31.79 -0.22 0.53
CA PHE A 76 -32.13 1.14 0.15
C PHE A 76 -33.20 1.18 -0.94
N HIS A 77 -33.06 0.36 -1.98
CA HIS A 77 -34.06 0.27 -3.04
C HIS A 77 -35.42 -0.21 -2.53
N THR A 78 -35.47 -1.19 -1.63
CA THR A 78 -36.74 -1.63 -1.03
C THR A 78 -37.39 -0.55 -0.19
N ASP A 79 -36.62 0.19 0.62
CA ASP A 79 -37.14 1.26 1.48
C ASP A 79 -37.69 2.42 0.66
N VAL A 80 -37.00 2.81 -0.42
CA VAL A 80 -37.46 3.85 -1.34
C VAL A 80 -38.77 3.48 -2.02
N ASN A 81 -38.92 2.21 -2.42
CA ASN A 81 -40.16 1.73 -3.06
C ASN A 81 -41.33 1.67 -2.07
N GLN A 82 -41.08 1.29 -0.81
CA GLN A 82 -42.11 1.25 0.22
C GLN A 82 -42.54 2.67 0.64
N ASN A 83 -41.59 3.59 0.74
CA ASN A 83 -41.82 4.95 1.22
C ASN A 83 -41.09 5.98 0.33
N PRO A 84 -41.71 6.46 -0.77
CA PRO A 84 -41.07 7.41 -1.69
C PRO A 84 -40.81 8.80 -1.08
N SER A 85 -41.44 9.15 0.05
CA SER A 85 -41.13 10.37 0.81
C SER A 85 -39.78 10.29 1.55
N LEU A 86 -39.40 9.09 2.00
CA LEU A 86 -38.18 8.82 2.76
C LEU A 86 -36.92 9.10 1.91
N ALA A 87 -37.00 8.87 0.60
CA ALA A 87 -35.94 9.23 -0.34
C ALA A 87 -35.66 10.74 -0.39
N LYS A 88 -36.70 11.59 -0.30
CA LYS A 88 -36.55 13.06 -0.27
C LYS A 88 -35.97 13.53 1.06
N GLU A 89 -36.35 12.92 2.17
CA GLU A 89 -35.81 13.22 3.50
C GLU A 89 -34.35 12.79 3.66
N LEU A 90 -33.94 11.67 3.06
CA LEU A 90 -32.53 11.27 3.01
C LEU A 90 -31.68 12.27 2.22
N ALA A 91 -32.16 12.75 1.08
CA ALA A 91 -31.45 13.73 0.27
C ALA A 91 -31.25 15.08 1.00
N THR A 92 -32.24 15.54 1.77
CA THR A 92 -32.11 16.75 2.59
C THR A 92 -31.19 16.54 3.78
N ASN A 93 -31.26 15.39 4.46
CA ASN A 93 -30.38 15.06 5.58
C ASN A 93 -28.91 14.90 5.16
N ILE A 94 -28.62 14.30 4.00
CA ILE A 94 -27.25 14.21 3.45
C ILE A 94 -26.67 15.61 3.18
N SER A 95 -27.48 16.54 2.65
CA SER A 95 -27.08 17.94 2.43
C SER A 95 -26.77 18.66 3.75
N LEU A 96 -27.56 18.41 4.80
CA LEU A 96 -27.36 18.97 6.14
C LEU A 96 -26.08 18.42 6.81
N PHE A 97 -25.82 17.11 6.69
CA PHE A 97 -24.61 16.49 7.25
C PHE A 97 -23.33 16.94 6.53
N LYS A 98 -23.39 17.19 5.22
CA LYS A 98 -22.26 17.73 4.45
C LYS A 98 -21.96 19.20 4.78
N LYS A 99 -22.90 19.90 5.41
CA LYS A 99 -22.74 21.30 5.85
C LYS A 99 -22.07 21.42 7.22
N SER A 100 -22.20 20.41 8.10
CA SER A 100 -21.56 20.40 9.43
C SER A 100 -20.09 20.01 9.38
N THR A 101 -19.66 19.17 8.44
CA THR A 101 -18.24 18.74 8.32
C THR A 101 -17.30 19.78 7.70
N LYS A 102 -17.83 20.93 7.25
CA LYS A 102 -17.04 22.01 6.63
C LYS A 102 -16.57 23.07 7.64
N THR A 103 -16.98 23.00 8.91
CA THR A 103 -16.67 24.04 9.92
C THR A 103 -15.50 23.70 10.87
N GLU A 104 -14.83 22.55 10.73
CA GLU A 104 -13.75 22.12 11.66
C GLU A 104 -12.36 21.92 11.02
N SER A 105 -12.11 22.39 9.78
CA SER A 105 -10.81 22.20 9.11
C SER A 105 -9.77 23.33 9.32
N THR A 106 -9.90 24.12 10.38
CA THR A 106 -8.86 25.11 10.79
C THR A 106 -8.32 24.84 12.18
N ALA A 107 -7.76 23.65 12.40
CA ALA A 107 -6.85 23.40 13.50
C ALA A 107 -5.66 22.55 13.02
N LYS A 108 -4.50 23.22 13.00
CA LYS A 108 -3.19 22.74 12.59
C LYS A 108 -2.72 21.62 13.52
N SER A 109 -2.61 20.38 13.04
CA SER A 109 -1.82 19.32 13.70
C SER A 109 -0.52 19.09 12.91
N LEU A 110 0.59 19.51 13.49
CA LEU A 110 1.93 19.13 13.06
C LEU A 110 2.23 17.75 13.66
N GLY A 111 1.80 16.69 12.96
CA GLY A 111 2.06 15.30 13.29
C GLY A 111 3.09 14.69 12.33
N ARG A 112 4.20 14.21 12.89
CA ARG A 112 5.31 13.55 12.22
C ARG A 112 5.03 12.03 12.19
N PHE A 113 5.14 11.44 11.00
CA PHE A 113 5.21 10.00 10.68
C PHE A 113 3.87 9.22 10.59
N GLY A 114 3.40 9.03 9.36
CA GLY A 114 2.69 7.82 8.91
C GLY A 114 1.22 7.70 9.29
N GLU A 115 0.33 8.20 8.44
CA GLU A 115 -1.08 7.80 8.43
C GLU A 115 -1.49 7.51 6.99
N ASP A 116 -1.61 6.22 6.68
CA ASP A 116 -2.09 5.67 5.42
C ASP A 116 -3.60 5.93 5.31
N SER A 117 -3.96 7.09 4.73
CA SER A 117 -5.33 7.37 4.32
C SER A 117 -5.52 6.98 2.86
N SER A 118 -6.26 5.90 2.67
CA SER A 118 -6.79 5.42 1.40
C SER A 118 -7.75 6.43 0.78
N ALA A 119 -7.21 7.41 0.08
CA ALA A 119 -7.86 8.13 -0.99
C ALA A 119 -6.94 7.98 -2.20
N SER A 120 -7.30 7.08 -3.11
CA SER A 120 -6.54 6.76 -4.31
C SER A 120 -6.62 7.93 -5.30
N GLU A 121 -5.88 9.00 -5.04
CA GLU A 121 -5.45 9.93 -6.06
C GLU A 121 -4.13 9.37 -6.63
N GLU A 122 -4.25 8.44 -7.57
CA GLU A 122 -3.09 7.96 -8.33
C GLU A 122 -2.36 9.18 -8.91
N SER A 123 -1.06 9.31 -8.58
CA SER A 123 -0.23 10.41 -9.06
C SER A 123 -0.41 10.56 -10.58
N SER A 124 -0.77 11.75 -11.03
CA SER A 124 -1.12 12.03 -12.44
C SER A 124 -0.02 11.61 -13.41
N THR A 125 1.24 11.58 -12.97
CA THR A 125 2.38 11.11 -13.75
C THR A 125 2.33 9.61 -14.04
N LEU A 126 1.83 8.80 -13.10
CA LEU A 126 1.66 7.35 -13.27
C LEU A 126 0.49 7.03 -14.21
N VAL A 127 -0.62 7.76 -14.08
CA VAL A 127 -1.80 7.62 -14.96
C VAL A 127 -1.43 7.95 -16.42
N VAL A 128 -0.71 9.05 -16.63
CA VAL A 128 -0.23 9.46 -17.96
C VAL A 128 0.79 8.46 -18.53
N GLY A 129 1.67 7.90 -17.68
CA GLY A 129 2.60 6.84 -18.07
C GLY A 129 1.88 5.58 -18.57
N ARG A 130 0.83 5.15 -17.86
CA ARG A 130 0.02 3.98 -18.23
C ARG A 130 -0.74 4.19 -19.54
N GLN A 131 -1.34 5.36 -19.74
CA GLN A 131 -2.05 5.68 -20.99
C GLN A 131 -1.11 5.64 -22.21
N ARG A 132 0.08 6.23 -22.13
CA ARG A 132 1.07 6.20 -23.22
C ARG A 132 1.51 4.76 -23.54
N ALA A 133 1.71 3.92 -22.53
CA ALA A 133 2.04 2.51 -22.74
C ALA A 133 0.92 1.74 -23.46
N LEU A 134 -0.34 1.99 -23.10
CA LEU A 134 -1.49 1.37 -23.77
C LEU A 134 -1.65 1.85 -25.22
N GLU A 135 -1.45 3.14 -25.49
CA GLU A 135 -1.49 3.69 -26.85
C GLU A 135 -0.40 3.11 -27.76
N THR A 136 0.81 2.89 -27.23
CA THR A 136 1.89 2.26 -28.00
C THR A 136 1.60 0.79 -28.32
N ILE A 137 0.98 0.05 -27.40
CA ILE A 137 0.51 -1.31 -27.66
C ILE A 137 -0.59 -1.30 -28.72
N ALA A 138 -1.57 -0.39 -28.62
CA ALA A 138 -2.65 -0.26 -29.59
C ALA A 138 -2.13 0.04 -31.00
N LYS A 139 -1.21 1.02 -31.15
CA LYS A 139 -0.56 1.33 -32.44
C LYS A 139 0.23 0.14 -32.99
N LYS A 140 0.87 -0.65 -32.13
CA LYS A 140 1.59 -1.87 -32.54
C LYS A 140 0.63 -2.95 -33.03
N MET A 141 -0.53 -3.09 -32.39
CA MET A 141 -1.59 -4.02 -32.80
C MET A 141 -2.22 -3.61 -34.14
N GLU A 142 -2.51 -2.32 -34.33
CA GLU A 142 -3.04 -1.77 -35.59
C GLU A 142 -2.05 -1.91 -36.75
N LYS A 143 -0.76 -1.62 -36.50
CA LYS A 143 0.29 -1.83 -37.52
C LYS A 143 0.44 -3.31 -37.87
N LYS A 144 0.26 -4.20 -36.90
CA LYS A 144 0.31 -5.65 -37.12
C LYS A 144 -0.92 -6.14 -37.89
N SER A 145 -2.12 -5.68 -37.57
CA SER A 145 -3.34 -6.05 -38.32
C SER A 145 -3.26 -5.60 -39.78
N LYS A 146 -2.72 -4.40 -40.04
CA LYS A 146 -2.50 -3.87 -41.39
C LYS A 146 -1.45 -4.63 -42.22
N TRP A 147 -0.63 -5.46 -41.58
CA TRP A 147 0.33 -6.36 -42.23
C TRP A 147 -0.23 -7.78 -42.44
N LEU A 148 -1.38 -8.09 -41.83
CA LEU A 148 -2.06 -9.38 -41.91
C LEU A 148 -3.27 -9.37 -42.86
N GLU A 149 -3.66 -8.20 -43.36
CA GLU A 149 -4.50 -8.00 -44.57
C GLU A 149 -3.63 -7.93 -45.82
#